data_AF-A0A2V9DH15-F1
#
_entry.id   AF-A0A2V9DH15-F1
#
_cell.length_a   1.000
_cell.length_b   1.000
_cell.length_c   1.000
_cell.angle_alpha   90.00
_cell.angle_beta   90.00
_cell.angle_gamma   90.00
#
_symmetry.space_group_name_H-M   'P 1'
#
loop_
_entity.id
_entity.type
_entity.pdbx_description
1 polymer ?
#
loop_
_entity_poly.entity_id
_entity_poly.type
_entity_poly.pdbx_seq_one_letter_code
_entity_poly.pdbx_strand_id
1 'polypeptide(L)'
;MNPKTELATLSAGKKPRFAILLATGFGLGYLPKAPGTWGSLGGLALVWCLCQFIPDSFVFDSPAWTRREFLELLIVVAPLLAVLGVWAAGRAARYLAAKDPQIVVIDEISGQLITFFGGPPVGHIFFGFSLAQVARVPRWLTPVNWKYLLLGFILFRVFDIWKPFPARQAEALPGGWGIMADDWVAGVYAALGLWLARALGL
;
A
#
# COMPACT_ATOMS: atom_id res chain seq x y z
N MET A 1 -17.31 -16.87 30.41
CA MET A 1 -15.83 -16.98 30.45
C MET A 1 -15.23 -15.59 30.42
N ASN A 2 -14.09 -15.36 31.08
CA ASN A 2 -13.38 -14.08 31.01
C ASN A 2 -12.74 -13.93 29.61
N PRO A 3 -12.81 -12.76 28.94
CA PRO A 3 -12.17 -12.51 27.65
C PRO A 3 -10.69 -12.91 27.59
N LYS A 4 -9.96 -12.75 28.70
CA LYS A 4 -8.54 -13.18 28.81
C LYS A 4 -8.37 -14.70 28.73
N THR A 5 -9.32 -15.46 29.28
CA THR A 5 -9.31 -16.92 29.25
C THR A 5 -9.63 -17.46 27.86
N GLU A 6 -10.49 -16.78 27.11
CA GLU A 6 -10.84 -17.12 25.72
C GLU A 6 -9.70 -16.80 24.74
N LEU A 7 -8.97 -15.70 24.96
CA LEU A 7 -7.75 -15.35 24.20
C LEU A 7 -6.59 -16.33 24.48
N ALA A 8 -6.44 -16.79 25.73
CA ALA A 8 -5.41 -17.75 26.10
C ALA A 8 -5.61 -19.12 25.42
N THR A 9 -6.85 -19.62 25.36
CA THR A 9 -7.18 -20.87 24.64
C THR A 9 -7.02 -20.75 23.12
N LEU A 10 -7.21 -19.56 22.53
CA LEU A 10 -7.01 -19.34 21.08
C LEU A 10 -5.53 -19.34 20.67
N SER A 11 -4.62 -18.90 21.55
CA SER A 11 -3.16 -18.94 21.31
C SER A 11 -2.55 -20.35 21.33
N ALA A 12 -3.26 -21.32 21.94
CA ALA A 12 -2.84 -22.73 22.01
C ALA A 12 -3.01 -23.50 20.69
N GLY A 13 -3.61 -22.89 19.66
CA GLY A 13 -3.80 -23.47 18.34
C GLY A 13 -2.52 -23.52 17.49
N LYS A 14 -2.50 -24.40 16.49
CA LYS A 14 -1.41 -24.49 15.50
C LYS A 14 -1.17 -23.13 14.83
N LYS A 15 0.09 -22.66 14.80
CA LYS A 15 0.47 -21.39 14.17
C LYS A 15 -0.10 -21.30 12.74
N PRO A 16 -0.91 -20.27 12.41
CA PRO A 16 -1.49 -20.12 11.08
C PRO A 16 -0.43 -19.56 10.12
N ARG A 17 0.53 -20.41 9.74
CA ARG A 17 1.75 -20.02 9.00
C ARG A 17 1.46 -19.16 7.77
N PHE A 18 0.47 -19.55 6.97
CA PHE A 18 0.10 -18.81 5.76
C PHE A 18 -0.47 -17.42 6.06
N ALA A 19 -1.35 -17.30 7.05
CA ALA A 19 -1.87 -16.00 7.46
C ALA A 19 -0.78 -15.10 8.05
N ILE A 20 0.15 -15.65 8.84
CA ILE A 20 1.30 -14.88 9.36
C ILE A 20 2.22 -14.42 8.23
N LEU A 21 2.47 -15.27 7.23
CA LEU A 21 3.28 -14.90 6.07
C LEU A 21 2.68 -13.70 5.33
N LEU A 22 1.37 -13.74 5.05
CA LEU A 22 0.69 -12.63 4.39
C LEU A 22 0.61 -11.39 5.28
N ALA A 23 0.19 -11.55 6.53
CA ALA A 23 0.03 -10.45 7.47
C ALA A 23 1.35 -9.68 7.70
N THR A 24 2.49 -10.38 7.71
CA THR A 24 3.81 -9.77 7.88
C THR A 24 4.42 -9.22 6.59
N GLY A 25 3.67 -9.20 5.48
CA GLY A 25 4.20 -8.77 4.19
C GLY A 25 5.37 -9.61 3.72
N PHE A 26 5.28 -10.95 3.84
CA PHE A 26 6.35 -11.90 3.54
C PHE A 26 7.62 -11.72 4.40
N GLY A 27 7.45 -11.26 5.65
CA GLY A 27 8.52 -11.13 6.63
C GLY A 27 9.05 -9.70 6.82
N LEU A 28 8.54 -8.72 6.06
CA LEU A 28 8.85 -7.31 6.26
C LEU A 28 8.51 -6.83 7.68
N GLY A 29 7.41 -7.32 8.26
CA GLY A 29 7.00 -7.00 9.63
C GLY A 29 7.97 -7.47 10.73
N TYR A 30 8.97 -8.30 10.39
CA TYR A 30 10.03 -8.71 11.32
C TYR A 30 11.29 -7.85 11.22
N LEU A 31 11.37 -6.93 10.26
CA LEU A 31 12.53 -6.07 10.09
C LEU A 31 12.65 -5.08 11.26
N PRO A 32 13.89 -4.75 11.68
CA PRO A 32 14.12 -3.97 12.87
C PRO A 32 13.70 -2.52 12.68
N LYS A 33 13.25 -1.89 13.77
CA LYS A 33 12.93 -0.46 13.89
C LYS A 33 11.79 -0.02 12.94
N ALA A 34 10.63 0.26 13.53
CA ALA A 34 9.41 0.70 12.85
C ALA A 34 8.95 -0.24 11.70
N PRO A 35 8.45 -1.45 12.03
CA PRO A 35 7.96 -2.43 11.05
C PRO A 35 7.04 -1.85 9.96
N GLY A 36 6.13 -0.94 10.32
CA GLY A 36 5.23 -0.30 9.34
C GLY A 36 5.94 0.57 8.28
N THR A 37 7.17 1.04 8.55
CA THR A 37 8.01 1.67 7.52
C THR A 37 8.42 0.66 6.46
N TRP A 38 8.80 -0.56 6.89
CA TRP A 38 9.14 -1.64 5.97
C TRP A 38 7.92 -2.15 5.21
N GLY A 39 6.76 -2.24 5.87
CA GLY A 39 5.46 -2.49 5.21
C GLY A 39 5.19 -1.46 4.11
N SER A 40 5.28 -0.18 4.45
CA SER A 40 5.07 0.93 3.50
C SER A 40 6.06 0.90 2.33
N LEU A 41 7.34 0.60 2.58
CA LEU A 41 8.34 0.42 1.52
C LEU A 41 8.03 -0.81 0.65
N GLY A 42 7.52 -1.89 1.25
CA GLY A 42 7.02 -3.07 0.53
C GLY A 42 5.84 -2.73 -0.37
N GLY A 43 4.90 -1.89 0.10
CA GLY A 43 3.80 -1.35 -0.71
C GLY A 43 4.30 -0.50 -1.88
N LEU A 44 5.30 0.35 -1.64
CA LEU A 44 5.93 1.16 -2.70
C LEU A 44 6.63 0.29 -3.76
N ALA A 45 7.35 -0.74 -3.30
CA ALA A 45 7.99 -1.72 -4.18
C ALA A 45 6.96 -2.50 -5.00
N LEU A 46 5.83 -2.88 -4.38
CA LEU A 46 4.72 -3.53 -5.07
C LEU A 46 4.13 -2.61 -6.15
N VAL A 47 3.87 -1.34 -5.84
CA VAL A 47 3.40 -0.35 -6.82
C VAL A 47 4.38 -0.22 -7.99
N TRP A 48 5.67 -0.10 -7.70
CA TRP A 48 6.71 -0.06 -8.74
C TRP A 48 6.73 -1.32 -9.62
N CYS A 49 6.57 -2.51 -9.01
CA CYS A 49 6.46 -3.78 -9.72
C CYS A 49 5.19 -3.86 -10.59
N LEU A 50 4.04 -3.41 -10.09
CA LEU A 50 2.78 -3.37 -10.85
C LEU A 50 2.91 -2.47 -12.08
N CYS A 51 3.64 -1.35 -11.97
CA CYS A 51 3.98 -0.53 -13.12
C CYS A 51 4.79 -1.29 -14.17
N GLN A 52 5.45 -2.41 -13.87
CA GLN A 52 6.21 -3.18 -14.88
C GLN A 52 5.30 -4.06 -15.77
N PHE A 53 4.05 -4.30 -15.38
CA PHE A 53 3.12 -5.21 -16.09
C PHE A 53 2.18 -4.53 -17.09
N ILE A 54 2.24 -3.19 -17.24
CA ILE A 54 1.39 -2.47 -18.20
C ILE A 54 2.03 -2.60 -19.60
N PRO A 55 1.31 -3.04 -20.66
CA PRO A 55 1.91 -3.28 -21.99
C PRO A 55 2.63 -2.07 -22.63
N ASP A 56 3.67 -2.34 -23.44
CA ASP A 56 4.54 -1.33 -24.07
C ASP A 56 3.95 -0.61 -25.31
N SER A 57 2.79 -1.06 -25.82
CA SER A 57 2.11 -0.40 -26.95
C SER A 57 1.52 0.98 -26.63
N PHE A 58 1.92 1.57 -25.51
CA PHE A 58 1.07 2.46 -24.71
C PHE A 58 1.81 3.63 -24.03
N VAL A 59 3.05 3.90 -24.43
CA VAL A 59 3.90 4.92 -23.78
C VAL A 59 3.97 6.23 -24.59
N PHE A 60 3.44 6.27 -25.80
CA PHE A 60 3.60 7.43 -26.68
C PHE A 60 2.22 8.02 -27.03
N ASP A 61 2.02 9.26 -26.57
CA ASP A 61 1.04 10.25 -27.03
C ASP A 61 -0.25 10.54 -26.23
N SER A 62 -0.50 9.99 -25.02
CA SER A 62 -1.29 10.79 -24.07
C SER A 62 -1.05 10.53 -22.56
N PRO A 63 -1.01 11.60 -21.74
CA PRO A 63 -0.97 11.53 -20.27
C PRO A 63 -2.17 10.83 -19.62
N ALA A 64 -3.24 10.56 -20.36
CA ALA A 64 -4.46 9.94 -19.86
C ALA A 64 -4.48 8.42 -20.08
N TRP A 65 -3.73 7.92 -21.08
CA TRP A 65 -3.73 6.51 -21.46
C TRP A 65 -3.06 5.65 -20.39
N THR A 66 -1.78 5.89 -20.04
CA THR A 66 -1.03 5.13 -18.99
C THR A 66 -1.71 5.07 -17.62
N ARG A 67 -2.61 6.01 -17.34
CA ARG A 67 -3.42 6.03 -16.12
C ARG A 67 -4.46 4.92 -16.11
N ARG A 68 -5.13 4.63 -17.23
CA ARG A 68 -6.28 3.72 -17.25
C ARG A 68 -5.87 2.28 -16.91
N GLU A 69 -4.86 1.73 -17.55
CA GLU A 69 -4.46 0.32 -17.36
C GLU A 69 -3.87 0.11 -15.97
N PHE A 70 -3.13 1.09 -15.45
CA PHE A 70 -2.66 1.06 -14.06
C PHE A 70 -3.83 1.03 -13.07
N LEU A 71 -4.86 1.83 -13.32
CA LEU A 71 -6.07 1.83 -12.49
C LEU A 71 -6.86 0.54 -12.62
N GLU A 72 -6.98 -0.03 -13.83
CA GLU A 72 -7.61 -1.33 -14.04
C GLU A 72 -6.89 -2.43 -13.24
N LEU A 73 -5.56 -2.43 -13.24
CA LEU A 73 -4.77 -3.33 -12.42
C LEU A 73 -4.97 -3.08 -10.92
N LEU A 74 -4.95 -1.83 -10.46
CA LEU A 74 -5.19 -1.49 -9.05
C LEU A 74 -6.60 -1.84 -8.58
N ILE A 75 -7.62 -1.68 -9.43
CA ILE A 75 -9.01 -2.08 -9.15
C ILE A 75 -9.13 -3.58 -8.89
N VAL A 76 -8.22 -4.40 -9.40
CA VAL A 76 -8.18 -5.83 -9.12
C VAL A 76 -7.29 -6.12 -7.91
N VAL A 77 -6.07 -5.58 -7.88
CA VAL A 77 -5.06 -5.92 -6.89
C VAL A 77 -5.39 -5.35 -5.51
N ALA A 78 -5.86 -4.10 -5.41
CA ALA A 78 -6.13 -3.47 -4.12
C ALA A 78 -7.28 -4.16 -3.36
N PRO A 79 -8.44 -4.50 -3.97
CA PRO A 79 -9.48 -5.25 -3.28
C PRO A 79 -9.04 -6.67 -2.91
N LEU A 80 -8.28 -7.35 -3.78
CA LEU A 80 -7.75 -8.68 -3.46
C LEU A 80 -6.84 -8.62 -2.23
N LEU A 81 -5.91 -7.65 -2.21
CA LEU A 81 -5.02 -7.44 -1.08
C LEU A 81 -5.79 -7.02 0.19
N ALA A 82 -6.83 -6.21 0.06
CA ALA A 82 -7.68 -5.81 1.17
C ALA A 82 -8.42 -7.01 1.80
N VAL A 83 -9.04 -7.87 0.98
CA VAL A 83 -9.74 -9.08 1.45
C VAL A 83 -8.77 -10.05 2.11
N LEU A 84 -7.63 -10.33 1.45
CA LEU A 84 -6.60 -11.21 2.01
C LEU A 84 -5.97 -10.60 3.26
N GLY A 85 -5.79 -9.28 3.30
CA GLY A 85 -5.25 -8.51 4.42
C GLY A 85 -6.13 -8.59 5.65
N VAL A 86 -7.43 -8.27 5.53
CA VAL A 86 -8.39 -8.41 6.63
C VAL A 86 -8.40 -9.83 7.19
N TRP A 87 -8.42 -10.83 6.30
CA TRP A 87 -8.36 -12.23 6.71
C TRP A 87 -7.05 -12.57 7.43
N ALA A 88 -5.91 -12.20 6.86
CA ALA A 88 -4.58 -12.51 7.37
C ALA A 88 -4.31 -11.80 8.70
N ALA A 89 -4.53 -10.49 8.76
CA ALA A 89 -4.40 -9.66 9.95
C ALA A 89 -5.31 -10.17 11.07
N GLY A 90 -6.59 -10.45 10.79
CA GLY A 90 -7.51 -10.99 11.78
C GLY A 90 -7.14 -12.38 12.30
N ARG A 91 -6.48 -13.22 11.49
CA ARG A 91 -5.95 -14.52 11.94
C ARG A 91 -4.66 -14.36 12.74
N ALA A 92 -3.78 -13.45 12.33
CA ALA A 92 -2.53 -13.12 13.02
C ALA A 92 -2.82 -12.52 14.41
N ALA A 93 -3.69 -11.53 14.51
CA ALA A 93 -4.12 -10.88 15.74
C ALA A 93 -4.68 -11.88 16.77
N ARG A 94 -5.57 -12.78 16.32
CA ARG A 94 -6.12 -13.86 17.16
C ARG A 94 -5.04 -14.82 17.66
N TYR A 95 -4.09 -15.21 16.81
CA TYR A 95 -3.01 -16.12 17.19
C TYR A 95 -2.02 -15.48 18.16
N LEU A 96 -1.68 -14.20 17.94
CA LEU A 96 -0.76 -13.43 18.76
C LEU A 96 -1.41 -12.87 20.03
N ALA A 97 -2.72 -13.04 20.19
CA ALA A 97 -3.52 -12.48 21.29
C ALA A 97 -3.30 -10.97 21.50
N ALA A 98 -3.13 -10.24 20.40
CA ALA A 98 -2.92 -8.79 20.38
C ALA A 98 -3.92 -8.13 19.43
N LYS A 99 -4.52 -7.00 19.85
CA LYS A 99 -5.54 -6.28 19.06
C LYS A 99 -4.98 -5.84 17.70
N ASP A 100 -3.78 -5.27 17.73
CA ASP A 100 -3.06 -4.76 16.57
C ASP A 100 -1.56 -5.07 16.76
N PRO A 101 -1.11 -6.26 16.32
CA PRO A 101 0.28 -6.67 16.51
C PRO A 101 1.21 -5.93 15.53
N GLN A 102 2.24 -5.25 16.03
CA GLN A 102 3.20 -4.47 15.22
C GLN A 102 3.90 -5.22 14.06
N ILE A 103 3.85 -6.56 14.04
CA ILE A 103 4.42 -7.35 12.93
C ILE A 103 3.46 -7.50 11.75
N VAL A 104 2.17 -7.17 11.94
CA VAL A 104 1.19 -7.09 10.88
C VAL A 104 1.48 -5.80 10.15
N VAL A 105 1.82 -5.92 8.86
CA VAL A 105 2.20 -4.79 8.00
C VAL A 105 1.52 -4.82 6.64
N ILE A 106 0.51 -5.68 6.49
CA ILE A 106 -0.26 -5.83 5.25
C ILE A 106 -1.26 -4.70 5.06
N ASP A 107 -1.70 -4.11 6.17
CA ASP A 107 -2.37 -2.82 6.29
C ASP A 107 -1.56 -1.71 5.63
N GLU A 108 -0.26 -1.53 5.95
CA GLU A 108 0.48 -0.43 5.32
C GLU A 108 0.76 -0.69 3.84
N ILE A 109 1.01 -1.94 3.45
CA ILE A 109 1.15 -2.32 2.03
C ILE A 109 -0.16 -2.00 1.29
N SER A 110 -1.31 -2.34 1.88
CA SER A 110 -2.62 -2.07 1.29
C SER A 110 -2.95 -0.58 1.22
N GLY A 111 -2.64 0.19 2.26
CA GLY A 111 -2.83 1.65 2.28
C GLY A 111 -1.94 2.38 1.27
N GLN A 112 -0.71 1.91 1.07
CA GLN A 112 0.17 2.41 0.01
C GLN A 112 -0.42 2.20 -1.39
N LEU A 113 -1.05 1.05 -1.67
CA LEU A 113 -1.69 0.84 -2.98
C LEU A 113 -2.81 1.86 -3.24
N ILE A 114 -3.59 2.19 -2.21
CA ILE A 114 -4.65 3.21 -2.29
C ILE A 114 -4.07 4.61 -2.52
N THR A 115 -2.92 4.92 -1.92
CA THR A 115 -2.23 6.20 -2.10
C THR A 115 -1.99 6.51 -3.58
N PHE A 116 -1.63 5.51 -4.37
CA PHE A 116 -1.33 5.68 -5.81
C PHE A 116 -2.56 5.51 -6.73
N PHE A 117 -3.77 5.40 -6.18
CA PHE A 117 -5.00 5.28 -6.96
C PHE A 117 -5.33 6.53 -7.82
N GLY A 118 -4.65 7.67 -7.61
CA GLY A 118 -4.77 8.86 -8.47
C GLY A 118 -4.07 8.74 -9.84
N GLY A 119 -3.35 7.65 -10.07
CA GLY A 119 -2.65 7.35 -11.30
C GLY A 119 -1.18 6.96 -11.07
N PRO A 120 -0.54 6.40 -12.09
CA PRO A 120 0.78 5.82 -11.96
C PRO A 120 1.83 6.88 -11.64
N PRO A 121 2.87 6.53 -10.87
CA PRO A 121 4.04 7.39 -10.61
C PRO A 121 4.93 7.57 -11.85
N VAL A 122 4.43 7.32 -13.05
CA VAL A 122 5.22 7.38 -14.28
C VAL A 122 5.34 8.85 -14.70
N GLY A 123 6.57 9.38 -14.68
CA GLY A 123 6.82 10.75 -15.10
C GLY A 123 6.84 10.86 -16.62
N HIS A 124 6.06 11.78 -17.17
CA HIS A 124 6.56 12.58 -18.29
C HIS A 124 7.06 13.89 -17.69
N ILE A 125 8.21 14.38 -18.16
CA ILE A 125 8.88 15.65 -17.85
C ILE A 125 10.13 15.50 -16.96
N PHE A 126 11.29 15.45 -17.64
CA PHE A 126 12.53 16.06 -17.16
C PHE A 126 13.18 16.77 -18.35
N PHE A 127 13.37 18.09 -18.20
CA PHE A 127 13.96 19.03 -19.17
C PHE A 127 13.18 19.17 -20.49
N GLY A 128 13.28 20.30 -21.18
CA GLY A 128 12.73 20.50 -22.53
C GLY A 128 13.40 19.62 -23.60
N PHE A 129 13.78 18.39 -23.26
CA PHE A 129 14.34 17.39 -24.15
C PHE A 129 13.40 16.19 -24.21
N SER A 130 12.83 16.00 -25.39
CA SER A 130 12.09 14.81 -25.75
C SER A 130 13.05 13.63 -25.92
N LEU A 131 13.23 12.83 -24.87
CA LEU A 131 13.84 11.50 -24.99
C LEU A 131 12.97 10.54 -25.81
N ALA A 132 11.74 10.94 -26.15
CA ALA A 132 10.92 10.26 -27.15
C ALA A 132 11.58 10.17 -28.54
N GLN A 133 12.68 10.90 -28.79
CA GLN A 133 13.47 10.78 -30.02
C GLN A 133 14.67 9.82 -29.92
N VAL A 134 15.06 9.37 -28.72
CA VAL A 134 16.29 8.58 -28.54
C VAL A 134 16.02 7.30 -27.76
N ALA A 135 15.81 6.24 -28.54
CA ALA A 135 15.91 4.82 -28.19
C ALA A 135 14.88 4.27 -27.17
N ARG A 136 14.47 3.02 -27.44
CA ARG A 136 13.70 2.18 -26.53
C ARG A 136 14.47 1.99 -25.22
N VAL A 137 14.19 2.82 -24.21
CA VAL A 137 14.71 2.62 -22.85
C VAL A 137 14.01 1.37 -22.29
N PRO A 138 14.75 0.34 -21.83
CA PRO A 138 14.16 -0.81 -21.17
C PRO A 138 13.21 -0.38 -20.03
N ARG A 139 12.08 -1.05 -19.86
CA ARG A 139 11.00 -0.62 -18.95
C ARG A 139 11.46 -0.42 -17.50
N TRP A 140 12.36 -1.26 -17.02
CA TRP A 140 12.98 -1.16 -15.69
C TRP A 140 13.91 0.05 -15.52
N LEU A 141 14.23 0.74 -16.62
CA LEU A 141 14.93 2.02 -16.69
C LEU A 141 14.00 3.20 -17.01
N THR A 142 12.68 2.97 -17.20
CA THR A 142 11.75 4.10 -17.37
C THR A 142 11.78 4.95 -16.11
N PRO A 143 11.98 6.27 -16.23
CA PRO A 143 12.08 7.13 -15.08
C PRO A 143 10.71 7.21 -14.41
N VAL A 144 10.54 6.39 -13.37
CA VAL A 144 9.48 6.60 -12.40
C VAL A 144 9.73 7.96 -11.76
N ASN A 145 8.70 8.78 -11.65
CA ASN A 145 8.76 10.04 -10.95
C ASN A 145 8.99 9.75 -9.47
N TRP A 146 10.27 9.63 -9.12
CA TRP A 146 10.71 9.28 -7.77
C TRP A 146 10.24 10.33 -6.75
N LYS A 147 10.03 11.59 -7.18
CA LYS A 147 9.42 12.63 -6.35
C LYS A 147 7.96 12.30 -6.03
N TYR A 148 7.20 11.81 -7.00
CA TYR A 148 5.81 11.37 -6.80
C TYR A 148 5.74 10.14 -5.89
N LEU A 149 6.62 9.14 -6.09
CA LEU A 149 6.74 7.99 -5.19
C LEU A 149 7.10 8.41 -3.76
N LEU A 150 8.12 9.25 -3.61
CA LEU A 150 8.59 9.72 -2.31
C LEU A 150 7.52 10.58 -1.62
N LEU A 151 6.85 11.46 -2.36
CA LEU A 151 5.76 12.27 -1.81
C LEU A 151 4.59 11.39 -1.37
N GLY A 152 4.18 10.41 -2.18
CA GLY A 152 3.12 9.46 -1.81
C GLY A 152 3.48 8.69 -0.55
N PHE A 153 4.71 8.18 -0.49
CA PHE A 153 5.24 7.51 0.70
C PHE A 153 5.17 8.41 1.94
N ILE A 154 5.67 9.64 1.85
CA ILE A 154 5.67 10.59 2.98
C ILE A 154 4.25 10.95 3.40
N LEU A 155 3.38 11.31 2.46
CA LEU A 155 1.98 11.67 2.74
C LEU A 155 1.26 10.53 3.46
N PHE A 156 1.39 9.30 2.94
CA PHE A 156 0.82 8.12 3.57
C PHE A 156 1.30 7.96 5.01
N ARG A 157 2.62 7.98 5.24
CA ARG A 157 3.19 7.84 6.60
C ARG A 157 2.71 8.95 7.53
N VAL A 158 2.61 10.19 7.06
CA VAL A 158 2.11 11.31 7.86
C VAL A 158 0.65 11.06 8.27
N PHE A 159 -0.20 10.63 7.35
CA PHE A 159 -1.62 10.37 7.65
C PHE A 159 -1.85 9.12 8.49
N ASP A 160 -1.07 8.05 8.30
CA ASP A 160 -1.09 6.84 9.13
C ASP A 160 -0.62 7.17 10.56
N ILE A 161 0.45 7.94 10.74
CA ILE A 161 0.91 8.31 12.09
C ILE A 161 -0.05 9.28 12.78
N TRP A 162 -0.61 10.24 12.03
CA TRP A 162 -1.48 11.27 12.60
C TRP A 162 -2.91 10.79 12.86
N LYS A 163 -3.44 9.93 11.98
CA LYS A 163 -4.82 9.40 11.96
C LYS A 163 -5.89 10.48 12.14
N PRO A 164 -6.00 11.46 11.22
CA PRO A 164 -7.06 12.45 11.28
C PRO A 164 -8.45 11.81 11.10
N PHE A 165 -9.50 12.48 11.60
CA PHE A 165 -10.87 11.97 11.50
C PHE A 165 -11.30 11.77 10.03
N PRO A 166 -11.86 10.59 9.64
CA PRO A 166 -12.32 9.50 10.52
C PRO A 166 -11.37 8.29 10.66
N ALA A 167 -10.10 8.38 10.25
CA ALA A 167 -9.16 7.24 10.30
C ALA A 167 -9.09 6.58 11.69
N ARG A 168 -8.95 7.39 12.74
CA ARG A 168 -8.91 6.87 14.13
C ARG A 168 -10.20 6.15 14.56
N GLN A 169 -11.34 6.47 13.96
CA GLN A 169 -12.61 5.80 14.29
C GLN A 169 -12.71 4.43 13.62
N ALA A 170 -11.99 4.21 12.52
CA ALA A 170 -11.96 2.94 11.81
C ALA A 170 -11.36 1.81 12.67
N GLU A 171 -10.46 2.14 13.61
CA GLU A 171 -9.88 1.19 14.59
C GLU A 171 -10.91 0.57 15.55
N ALA A 172 -12.15 1.09 15.57
CA ALA A 172 -13.26 0.52 16.34
C ALA A 172 -13.88 -0.71 15.64
N LEU A 173 -13.59 -0.93 14.35
CA LEU A 173 -14.08 -2.10 13.62
C LEU A 173 -13.47 -3.40 14.18
N PRO A 174 -14.21 -4.52 14.13
CA PRO A 174 -13.77 -5.75 14.76
C PRO A 174 -12.71 -6.49 13.95
N GLY A 175 -11.72 -7.05 14.66
CA GLY A 175 -10.73 -7.97 14.10
C GLY A 175 -9.87 -7.33 13.01
N GLY A 176 -9.67 -8.04 11.90
CA GLY A 176 -8.81 -7.56 10.81
C GLY A 176 -9.35 -6.31 10.10
N TRP A 177 -10.64 -6.00 10.20
CA TRP A 177 -11.18 -4.77 9.63
C TRP A 177 -10.64 -3.53 10.35
N GLY A 178 -10.57 -3.57 11.68
CA GLY A 178 -10.05 -2.46 12.47
C GLY A 178 -8.54 -2.24 12.29
N ILE A 179 -7.79 -3.29 11.95
CA ILE A 179 -6.35 -3.22 11.66
C ILE A 179 -6.09 -2.61 10.27
N MET A 180 -6.94 -2.90 9.29
CA MET A 180 -6.70 -2.46 7.91
C MET A 180 -7.30 -1.09 7.58
N ALA A 181 -8.42 -0.73 8.22
CA ALA A 181 -9.29 0.33 7.73
C ALA A 181 -8.77 1.75 8.00
N ASP A 182 -8.06 1.98 9.09
CA ASP A 182 -7.40 3.26 9.38
C ASP A 182 -6.31 3.58 8.34
N ASP A 183 -5.52 2.58 7.94
CA ASP A 183 -4.53 2.69 6.86
C ASP A 183 -5.15 2.91 5.49
N TRP A 184 -6.33 2.33 5.22
CA TRP A 184 -7.06 2.64 4.00
C TRP A 184 -7.51 4.09 3.97
N VAL A 185 -8.00 4.62 5.09
CA VAL A 185 -8.38 6.03 5.19
C VAL A 185 -7.14 6.93 5.03
N ALA A 186 -6.00 6.57 5.64
CA ALA A 186 -4.73 7.26 5.43
C ALA A 186 -4.29 7.24 3.95
N GLY A 187 -4.45 6.10 3.28
CA GLY A 187 -4.21 5.95 1.84
C GLY A 187 -5.08 6.86 1.00
N VAL A 188 -6.37 7.01 1.33
CA VAL A 188 -7.28 7.94 0.64
C VAL A 188 -6.81 9.39 0.83
N TYR A 189 -6.40 9.80 2.03
CA TYR A 189 -5.87 11.15 2.24
C TYR A 189 -4.59 11.41 1.46
N ALA A 190 -3.68 10.44 1.44
CA ALA A 190 -2.47 10.54 0.67
C ALA A 190 -2.74 10.63 -0.84
N ALA A 191 -3.72 9.87 -1.34
CA ALA A 191 -4.17 9.94 -2.73
C ALA A 191 -4.74 11.32 -3.09
N LEU A 192 -5.55 11.92 -2.21
CA LEU A 192 -6.05 13.28 -2.37
C LEU A 192 -4.92 14.32 -2.37
N GLY A 193 -3.94 14.15 -1.49
CA GLY A 193 -2.74 15.00 -1.44
C GLY A 193 -1.91 14.90 -2.72
N LEU A 194 -1.70 13.70 -3.25
CA LEU A 194 -1.02 13.49 -4.54
C LEU A 194 -1.81 14.08 -5.71
N TRP A 195 -3.14 13.93 -5.71
CA TRP A 195 -4.00 14.54 -6.71
C TRP A 195 -3.85 16.06 -6.72
N LEU A 196 -3.85 16.71 -5.55
CA LEU A 196 -3.62 18.15 -5.41
C LEU A 196 -2.22 18.54 -5.87
N ALA A 197 -1.19 17.81 -5.45
CA ALA A 197 0.19 18.08 -5.86
C ALA A 197 0.36 18.05 -7.38
N ARG A 198 -0.27 17.07 -8.04
CA ARG A 198 -0.32 16.98 -9.50
C ARG A 198 -1.08 18.16 -10.12
N ALA A 199 -2.20 18.57 -9.54
CA ALA A 199 -2.94 19.75 -10.00
C ALA A 199 -2.11 21.05 -9.90
N LEU A 200 -1.13 21.09 -9.00
CA LEU A 200 -0.18 22.19 -8.81
C LEU A 200 1.12 22.05 -9.63
N GLY A 201 1.22 21.04 -10.51
CA GLY A 201 2.33 20.90 -11.46
C GLY A 201 3.44 19.92 -11.06
N LEU A 202 3.20 19.02 -10.09
CA LEU A 202 4.07 17.86 -9.82
C LEU A 202 3.91 16.75 -10.86
#